data_AF-A0A0N0DHB4-F1
#
_entry.id   AF-A0A0N0DHB4-F1
#
_cell.length_a   1.000
_cell.length_b   1.000
_cell.length_c   1.000
_cell.angle_alpha   90.00
_cell.angle_beta   90.00
_cell.angle_gamma   90.00
#
_symmetry.space_group_name_H-M   'P 1'
#
loop_
_entity.id
_entity.type
_entity.pdbx_description
1 polymer ?
#
loop_
_entity_poly.entity_id
_entity_poly.type
_entity_poly.pdbx_seq_one_letter_code
_entity_poly.pdbx_strand_id
1 'polypeptide(L)'
;MTVIEGNVRPTLLRPPEHDENKSLIENVLDVTELKVLGTDIFTNTHPQWRPAGARGIYGGAVIAQCLAAAQKTVPEAFLVHSLHCYFLLAGSSETPILYHVERVRDGRSYATRTVQARQKGACIFTTTISFVRQVSPDKKQREVSHAATLPENVTAPADDWDGEPEWARTGPFQSHRIEVLGASDPKIQPQDRKSRQWMRSRQKISAAGGHQAHLNALAYMSDSYFIGTVSRLHGLWRFPFSPEEVPSLDEKTQEKVKEMCEFEGMGSDVEDWKKRDHVGMMVSLDHSIYFHEPTAVKADEWMFTETESPWAGDGRGVVTQKIFGKDGALLATCFQEGVVRLKKDGGEKAAKL
;
A
#
# COMPACT_ATOMS: atom_id res chain seq x y z
N MET A 1 -35.55 27.89 2.21
CA MET A 1 -34.13 27.97 1.82
C MET A 1 -33.63 26.53 1.80
N THR A 2 -33.72 25.90 0.63
CA THR A 2 -33.42 24.47 0.46
C THR A 2 -31.91 24.30 0.60
N VAL A 3 -31.48 23.55 1.61
CA VAL A 3 -30.07 23.15 1.76
C VAL A 3 -29.76 22.31 0.53
N ILE A 4 -28.96 22.87 -0.39
CA ILE A 4 -28.43 22.13 -1.53
C ILE A 4 -27.54 21.04 -0.92
N GLU A 5 -27.98 19.78 -0.99
CA GLU A 5 -27.14 18.62 -0.72
C GLU A 5 -25.85 18.82 -1.51
N GLY A 6 -24.72 18.93 -0.79
CA GLY A 6 -23.45 19.27 -1.38
C GLY A 6 -23.07 18.25 -2.45
N ASN A 7 -23.02 18.68 -3.71
CA ASN A 7 -22.55 17.84 -4.81
C ASN A 7 -21.20 17.20 -4.43
N VAL A 8 -21.20 15.89 -4.24
CA VAL A 8 -19.98 15.10 -4.00
C VAL A 8 -19.06 15.29 -5.22
N ARG A 9 -17.85 15.77 -4.99
CA ARG A 9 -16.85 16.03 -6.03
C ARG A 9 -15.54 15.36 -5.63
N PRO A 10 -15.34 14.07 -5.98
CA PRO A 10 -14.15 13.31 -5.57
C PRO A 10 -12.85 13.79 -6.24
N THR A 11 -12.98 14.62 -7.27
CA THR A 11 -11.88 15.26 -8.00
C THR A 11 -12.16 16.76 -8.14
N LEU A 12 -11.11 17.57 -8.17
CA LEU A 12 -11.25 19.02 -8.33
C LEU A 12 -11.64 19.39 -9.76
N LEU A 13 -11.07 18.66 -10.73
CA LEU A 13 -11.34 18.78 -12.15
C LEU A 13 -12.23 17.61 -12.59
N ARG A 14 -12.95 17.77 -13.70
CA ARG A 14 -13.66 16.64 -14.30
C ARG A 14 -12.61 15.59 -14.69
N PRO A 15 -12.70 14.35 -14.20
CA PRO A 15 -11.71 13.33 -14.52
C PRO A 15 -11.78 13.05 -16.02
N PRO A 16 -10.63 12.95 -16.70
CA PRO A 16 -10.60 12.45 -18.07
C PRO A 16 -11.03 10.98 -18.09
N GLU A 17 -11.33 10.45 -19.28
CA GLU A 17 -11.40 9.01 -19.48
C GLU A 17 -10.03 8.39 -19.17
N HIS A 18 -10.03 7.10 -18.80
CA HIS A 18 -8.76 6.39 -18.60
C HIS A 18 -7.99 6.38 -19.92
N ASP A 19 -6.71 6.71 -19.85
CA ASP A 19 -5.81 6.62 -21.00
C ASP A 19 -5.55 5.13 -21.27
N GLU A 20 -6.04 4.63 -22.40
CA GLU A 20 -5.89 3.24 -22.82
C GLU A 20 -4.42 2.86 -23.08
N ASN A 21 -3.53 3.83 -23.27
CA ASN A 21 -2.09 3.59 -23.44
C ASN A 21 -1.36 3.44 -22.10
N LYS A 22 -2.04 3.70 -20.99
CA LYS A 22 -1.53 3.54 -19.63
C LYS A 22 -2.13 2.32 -18.97
N SER A 23 -1.36 1.67 -18.12
CA SER A 23 -1.89 0.67 -17.22
C SER A 23 -2.93 1.27 -16.26
N LEU A 24 -3.77 0.42 -15.68
CA LEU A 24 -4.75 0.82 -14.68
C LEU A 24 -4.07 1.46 -13.46
N ILE A 25 -2.91 0.94 -13.04
CA ILE A 25 -2.18 1.52 -11.91
C ILE A 25 -1.64 2.92 -12.24
N GLU A 26 -1.20 3.17 -13.48
CA GLU A 26 -0.80 4.52 -13.91
C GLU A 26 -1.98 5.50 -13.89
N ASN A 27 -3.15 5.09 -14.41
CA ASN A 27 -4.36 5.90 -14.34
C ASN A 27 -4.78 6.21 -12.89
N VAL A 28 -4.75 5.21 -12.01
CA VAL A 28 -5.09 5.39 -10.58
C VAL A 28 -4.14 6.37 -9.88
N LEU A 29 -2.86 6.36 -10.26
CA LEU A 29 -1.81 7.14 -9.61
C LEU A 29 -1.54 8.50 -10.26
N ASP A 30 -2.25 8.83 -11.33
CA ASP A 30 -2.07 10.10 -12.01
C ASP A 30 -2.46 11.28 -11.12
N VAL A 31 -1.61 12.30 -11.15
CA VAL A 31 -1.83 13.59 -10.50
C VAL A 31 -1.77 14.71 -11.53
N THR A 32 -2.71 15.65 -11.42
CA THR A 32 -2.82 16.82 -12.30
C THR A 32 -2.25 18.04 -11.60
N GLU A 33 -1.35 18.77 -12.27
CA GLU A 33 -0.78 20.02 -11.77
C GLU A 33 -1.80 21.16 -11.83
N LEU A 34 -1.93 21.92 -10.74
CA LEU A 34 -2.86 23.05 -10.61
C LEU A 34 -2.10 24.37 -10.63
N LYS A 35 -1.52 24.71 -11.78
CA LYS A 35 -0.70 25.92 -11.97
C LYS A 35 -1.40 27.22 -11.56
N VAL A 36 -2.73 27.26 -11.64
CA VAL A 36 -3.54 28.42 -11.23
C VAL A 36 -3.56 28.66 -9.72
N LEU A 37 -3.29 27.63 -8.91
CA LEU A 37 -3.21 27.74 -7.45
C LEU A 37 -1.78 28.00 -6.96
N GLY A 38 -0.78 27.67 -7.78
CA GLY A 38 0.63 27.85 -7.48
C GLY A 38 1.49 26.82 -8.20
N THR A 39 2.80 27.05 -8.23
CA THR A 39 3.78 26.03 -8.64
C THR A 39 3.79 24.87 -7.66
N ASP A 40 4.07 23.66 -8.14
CA ASP A 40 4.26 22.47 -7.30
C ASP A 40 3.02 22.06 -6.46
N ILE A 41 1.82 22.49 -6.90
CA ILE A 41 0.53 22.05 -6.36
C ILE A 41 -0.13 21.10 -7.35
N PHE A 42 -0.54 19.93 -6.87
CA PHE A 42 -1.18 18.89 -7.68
C PHE A 42 -2.52 18.45 -7.05
N THR A 43 -3.36 17.77 -7.82
CA THR A 43 -4.58 17.09 -7.35
C THR A 43 -4.67 15.69 -7.92
N ASN A 44 -5.41 14.81 -7.25
CA ASN A 44 -5.74 13.50 -7.83
C ASN A 44 -6.54 13.69 -9.14
N THR A 45 -6.12 12.99 -10.20
CA THR A 45 -6.78 13.07 -11.51
C THR A 45 -8.08 12.27 -11.52
N HIS A 46 -8.08 11.10 -10.87
CA HIS A 46 -9.23 10.19 -10.78
C HIS A 46 -9.73 10.05 -9.33
N PRO A 47 -10.98 9.61 -9.12
CA PRO A 47 -11.52 9.33 -7.78
C PRO A 47 -10.68 8.32 -7.01
N GLN A 48 -10.59 8.52 -5.70
CA GLN A 48 -9.84 7.62 -4.82
C GLN A 48 -10.64 6.37 -4.49
N TRP A 49 -9.96 5.23 -4.50
CA TRP A 49 -10.55 4.00 -4.02
C TRP A 49 -10.57 3.95 -2.49
N ARG A 50 -11.73 3.61 -1.93
CA ARG A 50 -11.92 3.30 -0.52
C ARG A 50 -12.22 1.81 -0.39
N PRO A 51 -11.37 1.03 0.31
CA PRO A 51 -11.65 -0.38 0.54
C PRO A 51 -12.98 -0.58 1.28
N ALA A 52 -13.68 -1.67 0.97
CA ALA A 52 -14.94 -2.00 1.63
C ALA A 52 -14.73 -2.13 3.15
N GLY A 53 -15.60 -1.49 3.94
CA GLY A 53 -15.50 -1.48 5.41
C GLY A 53 -14.38 -0.60 5.99
N ALA A 54 -13.49 -0.02 5.17
CA ALA A 54 -12.45 0.89 5.64
C ALA A 54 -13.01 2.27 5.98
N ARG A 55 -12.39 2.92 6.98
CA ARG A 55 -12.73 4.27 7.42
C ARG A 55 -12.28 5.36 6.45
N GLY A 56 -11.28 5.09 5.62
CA GLY A 56 -10.74 6.06 4.69
C GLY A 56 -10.25 5.41 3.40
N ILE A 57 -9.77 6.26 2.50
CA ILE A 57 -9.12 5.86 1.25
C ILE A 57 -7.91 4.96 1.50
N TYR A 58 -7.54 4.18 0.50
CA TYR A 58 -6.37 3.31 0.56
C TYR A 58 -5.07 4.11 0.72
N GLY A 59 -4.24 3.75 1.71
CA GLY A 59 -3.02 4.49 2.06
C GLY A 59 -1.97 4.49 0.97
N GLY A 60 -1.75 3.33 0.33
CA GLY A 60 -0.83 3.19 -0.81
C GLY A 60 -1.14 4.13 -1.98
N ALA A 61 -2.40 4.50 -2.22
CA ALA A 61 -2.76 5.51 -3.21
C ALA A 61 -2.18 6.88 -2.86
N VAL A 62 -2.30 7.30 -1.60
CA VAL A 62 -1.79 8.58 -1.11
C VAL A 62 -0.26 8.61 -1.11
N ILE A 63 0.39 7.53 -0.66
CA ILE A 63 1.86 7.39 -0.70
C ILE A 63 2.36 7.56 -2.13
N ALA A 64 1.81 6.78 -3.06
CA ALA A 64 2.24 6.76 -4.45
C ALA A 64 1.92 8.05 -5.21
N GLN A 65 0.78 8.70 -4.94
CA GLN A 65 0.46 10.00 -5.54
C GLN A 65 1.32 11.14 -4.98
N CYS A 66 1.70 11.10 -3.70
CA CYS A 66 2.70 12.02 -3.17
C CYS A 66 4.06 11.82 -3.86
N LEU A 67 4.47 10.56 -4.09
CA LEU A 67 5.68 10.25 -4.85
C LEU A 67 5.58 10.75 -6.30
N ALA A 68 4.45 10.51 -6.98
CA ALA A 68 4.20 10.98 -8.33
C ALA A 68 4.28 12.52 -8.43
N ALA A 69 3.69 13.23 -7.48
CA ALA A 69 3.76 14.69 -7.38
C ALA A 69 5.21 15.16 -7.17
N ALA A 70 5.94 14.56 -6.23
CA ALA A 70 7.33 14.92 -5.96
C ALA A 70 8.26 14.66 -7.17
N GLN A 71 8.09 13.53 -7.86
CA GLN A 71 8.85 13.18 -9.06
C GLN A 71 8.70 14.21 -10.19
N LYS A 72 7.52 14.85 -10.32
CA LYS A 72 7.29 15.92 -11.30
C LYS A 72 8.06 17.22 -10.96
N THR A 73 8.64 17.35 -9.77
CA THR A 73 9.35 18.56 -9.30
C THR A 73 10.87 18.38 -9.21
N VAL A 74 11.41 17.21 -9.56
CA VAL A 74 12.86 16.93 -9.59
C VAL A 74 13.34 16.73 -11.03
N PRO A 75 14.60 17.04 -11.36
CA PRO A 75 15.14 16.73 -12.69
C PRO A 75 15.15 15.22 -12.96
N GLU A 76 14.97 14.82 -14.22
CA GLU A 76 14.88 13.41 -14.65
C GLU A 76 16.07 12.53 -14.22
N ALA A 77 17.25 13.13 -14.07
CA ALA A 77 18.45 12.42 -13.61
C ALA A 77 18.40 11.98 -12.13
N PHE A 78 17.36 12.37 -11.37
CA PHE A 78 17.19 12.00 -9.97
C PHE A 78 16.15 10.90 -9.82
N LEU A 79 16.52 9.84 -9.11
CA LEU A 79 15.61 8.75 -8.75
C LEU A 79 15.37 8.76 -7.25
N VAL A 80 14.15 8.37 -6.84
CA VAL A 80 13.83 8.20 -5.43
C VAL A 80 14.71 7.12 -4.82
N HIS A 81 15.20 7.36 -3.60
CA HIS A 81 15.89 6.32 -2.83
C HIS A 81 15.27 6.12 -1.44
N SER A 82 14.51 7.10 -0.93
CA SER A 82 13.70 6.89 0.26
C SER A 82 12.49 7.81 0.36
N LEU A 83 11.48 7.37 1.09
CA LEU A 83 10.40 8.20 1.60
C LEU A 83 10.00 7.79 3.02
N HIS A 84 9.51 8.77 3.78
CA HIS A 84 9.03 8.60 5.15
C HIS A 84 7.77 9.43 5.33
N CYS A 85 6.68 8.80 5.77
CA CYS A 85 5.39 9.47 5.87
C CYS A 85 4.58 9.14 7.10
N TYR A 86 3.65 10.03 7.44
CA TYR A 86 2.66 9.84 8.51
C TYR A 86 1.24 10.02 7.97
N PHE A 87 0.35 9.12 8.39
CA PHE A 87 -1.10 9.21 8.20
C PHE A 87 -1.69 9.99 9.38
N LEU A 88 -2.20 11.20 9.13
CA LEU A 88 -2.67 12.11 10.18
C LEU A 88 -4.18 12.02 10.39
N LEU A 89 -4.94 11.91 9.31
CA LEU A 89 -6.41 11.86 9.32
C LEU A 89 -6.90 10.84 8.27
N ALA A 90 -8.08 10.25 8.51
CA ALA A 90 -8.72 9.38 7.53
C ALA A 90 -9.14 10.21 6.29
N GLY A 91 -8.57 9.89 5.14
CA GLY A 91 -8.94 10.52 3.87
C GLY A 91 -10.30 10.05 3.38
N SER A 92 -11.08 10.95 2.77
CA SER A 92 -12.39 10.65 2.17
C SER A 92 -12.27 10.41 0.67
N SER A 93 -12.97 9.42 0.13
CA SER A 93 -13.08 9.19 -1.33
C SER A 93 -13.99 10.19 -2.05
N GLU A 94 -14.72 11.00 -1.30
CA GLU A 94 -15.74 11.94 -1.81
C GLU A 94 -15.21 13.38 -1.92
N THR A 95 -13.98 13.62 -1.48
CA THR A 95 -13.34 14.93 -1.41
C THR A 95 -12.04 14.90 -2.21
N PRO A 96 -11.72 15.93 -3.01
CA PRO A 96 -10.48 15.93 -3.77
C PRO A 96 -9.29 16.14 -2.81
N ILE A 97 -8.13 15.62 -3.21
CA ILE A 97 -6.88 15.74 -2.46
C ILE A 97 -5.98 16.74 -3.17
N LEU A 98 -5.51 17.75 -2.44
CA LEU A 98 -4.46 18.65 -2.90
C LEU A 98 -3.11 18.17 -2.37
N TYR A 99 -2.14 18.00 -3.24
CA TYR A 99 -0.76 17.66 -2.91
C TYR A 99 0.09 18.91 -3.04
N HIS A 100 0.57 19.43 -1.91
CA HIS A 100 1.47 20.57 -1.85
C HIS A 100 2.89 20.05 -1.75
N VAL A 101 3.67 20.22 -2.82
CA VAL A 101 5.08 19.84 -2.83
C VAL A 101 5.92 21.05 -2.47
N GLU A 102 6.77 20.91 -1.46
CA GLU A 102 7.77 21.91 -1.09
C GLU A 102 9.18 21.39 -1.46
N ARG A 103 9.96 22.25 -2.11
CA ARG A 103 11.34 21.96 -2.50
C ARG A 103 12.31 22.30 -1.36
N VAL A 104 12.44 21.36 -0.42
CA VAL A 104 13.32 21.53 0.76
C VAL A 104 14.78 21.75 0.35
N ARG A 105 15.27 21.00 -0.64
CA ARG A 105 16.67 21.09 -1.09
C ARG A 105 16.83 20.63 -2.54
N ASP A 106 17.63 21.36 -3.30
CA ASP A 106 18.16 20.97 -4.61
C ASP A 106 19.69 21.01 -4.58
N GLY A 107 20.29 19.86 -4.27
CA GLY A 107 21.73 19.68 -4.25
C GLY A 107 22.27 19.11 -5.56
N ARG A 108 23.61 19.04 -5.66
CA ARG A 108 24.28 18.40 -6.79
C ARG A 108 23.95 16.91 -6.89
N SER A 109 23.99 16.19 -5.77
CA SER A 109 23.80 14.73 -5.72
C SER A 109 22.46 14.30 -5.14
N TYR A 110 21.84 15.13 -4.30
CA TYR A 110 20.58 14.81 -3.63
C TYR A 110 19.58 15.94 -3.78
N ALA A 111 18.31 15.59 -3.92
CA ALA A 111 17.18 16.50 -3.84
C ALA A 111 16.20 15.99 -2.78
N THR A 112 15.55 16.90 -2.07
CA THR A 112 14.59 16.57 -1.01
C THR A 112 13.30 17.34 -1.25
N ARG A 113 12.17 16.63 -1.10
CA ARG A 113 10.82 17.17 -1.19
C ARG A 113 10.03 16.82 0.05
N THR A 114 9.23 17.75 0.53
CA THR A 114 8.12 17.47 1.45
C THR A 114 6.84 17.53 0.64
N VAL A 115 5.92 16.59 0.87
CA VAL A 115 4.60 16.61 0.24
C VAL A 115 3.53 16.48 1.31
N GLN A 116 2.61 17.45 1.33
CA GLN A 116 1.42 17.40 2.18
C GLN A 116 0.20 17.11 1.32
N ALA A 117 -0.50 16.02 1.61
CA ALA A 117 -1.81 15.74 1.04
C ALA A 117 -2.89 16.35 1.93
N ARG A 118 -3.78 17.17 1.35
CA ARG A 118 -4.75 17.96 2.08
C ARG A 118 -6.17 17.76 1.55
N GLN A 119 -7.13 17.68 2.46
CA GLN A 119 -8.56 17.67 2.16
C GLN A 119 -9.27 18.71 3.01
N LYS A 120 -10.14 19.53 2.40
CA LYS A 120 -10.86 20.63 3.08
C LYS A 120 -9.94 21.54 3.91
N GLY A 121 -8.73 21.78 3.41
CA GLY A 121 -7.72 22.59 4.08
C GLY A 121 -6.94 21.88 5.20
N ALA A 122 -7.34 20.69 5.66
CA ALA A 122 -6.61 19.92 6.68
C ALA A 122 -5.57 18.99 6.03
N CYS A 123 -4.39 18.87 6.64
CA CYS A 123 -3.38 17.90 6.23
C CYS A 123 -3.79 16.50 6.69
N ILE A 124 -4.05 15.60 5.74
CA ILE A 124 -4.44 14.21 6.04
C ILE A 124 -3.24 13.26 6.03
N PHE A 125 -2.17 13.65 5.34
CA PHE A 125 -0.96 12.85 5.17
C PHE A 125 0.22 13.77 4.85
N THR A 126 1.39 13.45 5.39
CA THR A 126 2.63 14.18 5.11
C THR A 126 3.76 13.20 4.84
N THR A 127 4.62 13.52 3.88
CA THR A 127 5.79 12.71 3.54
C THR A 127 7.00 13.57 3.23
N THR A 128 8.18 13.06 3.58
CA THR A 128 9.47 13.58 3.12
C THR A 128 10.11 12.54 2.21
N ILE A 129 10.49 12.97 1.01
CA ILE A 129 10.99 12.10 -0.05
C ILE A 129 12.38 12.59 -0.47
N SER A 130 13.32 11.66 -0.54
CA SER A 130 14.70 11.93 -0.93
C SER A 130 15.05 11.25 -2.24
N PHE A 131 15.71 12.01 -3.10
CA PHE A 131 16.11 11.60 -4.43
C PHE A 131 17.62 11.71 -4.59
N VAL A 132 18.21 10.79 -5.33
CA VAL A 132 19.64 10.72 -5.62
C VAL A 132 19.86 10.82 -7.11
N ARG A 133 20.84 11.63 -7.51
CA ARG A 133 21.25 11.75 -8.91
C ARG A 133 21.92 10.46 -9.35
N GLN A 134 21.48 9.91 -10.46
CA GLN A 134 22.13 8.79 -11.11
C GLN A 134 23.52 9.19 -11.62
N VAL A 135 24.52 8.41 -11.25
CA VAL A 135 25.90 8.62 -11.70
C VAL A 135 26.13 7.84 -12.99
N SER A 136 26.78 8.47 -13.97
CA SER A 136 27.17 7.81 -15.21
C SER A 136 28.02 6.55 -14.91
N PRO A 137 27.82 5.42 -15.62
CA PRO A 137 28.58 4.18 -15.41
C PRO A 137 30.09 4.39 -15.36
N ASP A 138 30.60 5.32 -16.18
CA ASP A 138 32.04 5.63 -16.33
C ASP A 138 32.65 6.39 -15.15
N LYS A 139 31.83 6.82 -14.17
CA LYS A 139 32.25 7.57 -12.98
C LYS A 139 31.97 6.83 -11.68
N LYS A 140 31.65 5.53 -11.74
CA LYS A 140 31.44 4.71 -10.54
C LYS A 140 32.73 4.66 -9.71
N GLN A 141 32.63 5.08 -8.47
CA GLN A 141 33.72 4.94 -7.50
C GLN A 141 33.71 3.50 -6.96
N ARG A 142 34.74 3.12 -6.20
CA ARG A 142 34.67 1.87 -5.44
C ARG A 142 33.55 1.99 -4.40
N GLU A 143 32.58 1.10 -4.49
CA GLU A 143 31.39 1.07 -3.64
C GLU A 143 31.43 -0.15 -2.72
N VAL A 144 30.89 -0.01 -1.51
CA VAL A 144 30.55 -1.16 -0.66
C VAL A 144 29.21 -1.68 -1.14
N SER A 145 29.11 -2.98 -1.41
CA SER A 145 27.88 -3.59 -1.93
C SER A 145 27.59 -4.91 -1.22
N HIS A 146 26.37 -5.03 -0.71
CA HIS A 146 25.75 -6.25 -0.22
C HIS A 146 24.23 -6.05 -0.18
N ALA A 147 23.47 -7.13 -0.25
CA ALA A 147 22.02 -7.12 -0.08
C ALA A 147 21.57 -8.44 0.54
N ALA A 148 20.41 -8.43 1.19
CA ALA A 148 19.74 -9.68 1.52
C ALA A 148 19.35 -10.41 0.24
N THR A 149 19.42 -11.74 0.24
CA THR A 149 19.03 -12.57 -0.89
C THR A 149 17.56 -12.94 -0.82
N LEU A 150 16.94 -13.19 -1.97
CA LEU A 150 15.63 -13.82 -2.05
C LEU A 150 15.65 -15.14 -1.24
N PRO A 151 14.63 -15.43 -0.42
CA PRO A 151 14.57 -16.69 0.32
C PRO A 151 14.61 -17.91 -0.61
N GLU A 152 15.21 -19.00 -0.14
CA GLU A 152 15.18 -20.27 -0.87
C GLU A 152 13.75 -20.84 -0.96
N ASN A 153 13.51 -21.67 -1.98
CA ASN A 153 12.24 -22.39 -2.22
C ASN A 153 11.02 -21.50 -2.48
N VAL A 154 11.22 -20.29 -2.99
CA VAL A 154 10.13 -19.45 -3.53
C VAL A 154 10.23 -19.39 -5.05
N THR A 155 9.12 -19.68 -5.73
CA THR A 155 9.03 -19.67 -7.18
C THR A 155 7.97 -18.67 -7.60
N ALA A 156 8.32 -17.78 -8.53
CA ALA A 156 7.36 -16.85 -9.10
C ALA A 156 6.26 -17.62 -9.85
N PRO A 157 5.00 -17.15 -9.83
CA PRO A 157 3.97 -17.69 -10.70
C PRO A 157 4.36 -17.53 -12.18
N ALA A 158 3.73 -18.32 -13.04
CA ALA A 158 3.85 -18.13 -14.48
C ALA A 158 3.35 -16.73 -14.89
N ASP A 159 3.88 -16.20 -16.00
CA ASP A 159 3.52 -14.85 -16.43
C ASP A 159 2.07 -14.78 -16.96
N ASP A 160 1.51 -15.91 -17.36
CA ASP A 160 0.11 -16.11 -17.78
C ASP A 160 -0.80 -16.61 -16.64
N TRP A 161 -0.32 -16.63 -15.40
CA TRP A 161 -1.14 -17.03 -14.25
C TRP A 161 -2.35 -16.09 -14.07
N ASP A 162 -3.55 -16.67 -14.07
CA ASP A 162 -4.84 -16.01 -13.83
C ASP A 162 -5.67 -16.76 -12.77
N GLY A 163 -5.00 -17.30 -11.75
CA GLY A 163 -5.63 -18.07 -10.67
C GLY A 163 -6.16 -17.22 -9.52
N GLU A 164 -6.24 -15.90 -9.69
CA GLU A 164 -6.69 -15.01 -8.63
C GLU A 164 -8.22 -15.13 -8.43
N PRO A 165 -8.70 -15.21 -7.18
CA PRO A 165 -10.14 -15.25 -6.91
C PRO A 165 -10.87 -14.04 -7.50
N GLU A 166 -12.10 -14.23 -8.00
CA GLU A 166 -12.86 -13.18 -8.69
C GLU A 166 -13.01 -11.91 -7.84
N TRP A 167 -13.25 -12.06 -6.53
CA TRP A 167 -13.39 -10.93 -5.62
C TRP A 167 -12.10 -10.10 -5.45
N ALA A 168 -10.93 -10.66 -5.74
CA ALA A 168 -9.65 -9.96 -5.68
C ALA A 168 -9.31 -9.24 -7.01
N ARG A 169 -10.02 -9.55 -8.11
CA ARG A 169 -9.79 -8.98 -9.46
C ARG A 169 -10.20 -7.52 -9.64
N THR A 170 -10.47 -6.78 -8.56
CA THR A 170 -11.02 -5.42 -8.64
C THR A 170 -9.96 -4.31 -8.58
N GLY A 171 -8.72 -4.64 -8.20
CA GLY A 171 -7.64 -3.66 -8.00
C GLY A 171 -6.71 -3.50 -9.21
N PRO A 172 -5.81 -2.51 -9.20
CA PRO A 172 -4.87 -2.26 -10.31
C PRO A 172 -3.68 -3.24 -10.36
N PHE A 173 -3.53 -4.07 -9.33
CA PHE A 173 -2.50 -5.09 -9.21
C PHE A 173 -3.16 -6.42 -8.81
N GLN A 174 -2.42 -7.51 -9.00
CA GLN A 174 -2.82 -8.85 -8.61
C GLN A 174 -1.84 -9.44 -7.62
N SER A 175 -2.35 -10.35 -6.78
CA SER A 175 -1.57 -11.06 -5.79
C SER A 175 -1.70 -12.56 -5.97
N HIS A 176 -0.58 -13.27 -5.81
CA HIS A 176 -0.55 -14.72 -5.79
C HIS A 176 -0.13 -15.20 -4.40
N ARG A 177 -1.07 -15.93 -3.77
CA ARG A 177 -0.94 -16.72 -2.53
C ARG A 177 -0.32 -15.94 -1.36
N ILE A 178 -1.11 -15.73 -0.32
CA ILE A 178 -0.60 -15.23 0.96
C ILE A 178 -0.33 -16.43 1.85
N GLU A 179 0.94 -16.79 2.02
CA GLU A 179 1.35 -17.84 2.95
C GLU A 179 1.85 -17.24 4.25
N VAL A 180 1.41 -17.78 5.39
CA VAL A 180 1.95 -17.44 6.71
C VAL A 180 2.81 -18.61 7.19
N LEU A 181 4.12 -18.46 7.06
CA LEU A 181 5.08 -19.46 7.52
C LEU A 181 5.06 -19.60 9.03
N GLY A 182 4.99 -20.86 9.48
CA GLY A 182 4.91 -21.22 10.90
C GLY A 182 3.54 -21.02 11.54
N ALA A 183 2.50 -20.63 10.79
CA ALA A 183 1.15 -20.48 11.34
C ALA A 183 0.56 -21.80 11.88
N SER A 184 0.87 -22.93 11.24
CA SER A 184 0.38 -24.25 11.63
C SER A 184 1.20 -24.93 12.73
N ASP A 185 2.39 -24.42 13.05
CA ASP A 185 3.22 -24.96 14.14
C ASP A 185 2.98 -24.15 15.43
N PRO A 186 2.32 -24.71 16.45
CA PRO A 186 2.05 -24.00 17.70
C PRO A 186 3.32 -23.62 18.49
N LYS A 187 4.49 -24.19 18.14
CA LYS A 187 5.78 -23.82 18.75
C LYS A 187 6.32 -22.50 18.19
N ILE A 188 5.93 -22.12 16.97
CA ILE A 188 6.38 -20.89 16.33
C ILE A 188 5.49 -19.75 16.80
N GLN A 189 6.10 -18.86 17.58
CA GLN A 189 5.45 -17.68 18.13
C GLN A 189 5.19 -16.63 17.03
N PRO A 190 4.20 -15.74 17.19
CA PRO A 190 3.86 -14.75 16.15
C PRO A 190 5.02 -13.90 15.65
N GLN A 191 5.97 -13.50 16.52
CA GLN A 191 7.13 -12.70 16.13
C GLN A 191 8.13 -13.44 15.22
N ASP A 192 8.10 -14.77 15.22
CA ASP A 192 8.97 -15.62 14.40
C ASP A 192 8.28 -16.10 13.12
N ARG A 193 7.00 -15.76 12.94
CA ARG A 193 6.23 -16.06 11.72
C ARG A 193 6.51 -15.03 10.63
N LYS A 194 6.30 -15.43 9.39
CA LYS A 194 6.48 -14.57 8.22
C LYS A 194 5.30 -14.68 7.28
N SER A 195 4.86 -13.56 6.71
CA SER A 195 3.86 -13.57 5.64
C SER A 195 4.50 -13.28 4.30
N ARG A 196 4.25 -14.16 3.33
CA ARG A 196 4.85 -14.14 1.99
C ARG A 196 3.77 -14.04 0.92
N GLN A 197 4.03 -13.24 -0.10
CA GLN A 197 3.16 -13.13 -1.28
C GLN A 197 3.94 -12.65 -2.49
N TRP A 198 3.47 -13.03 -3.68
CA TRP A 198 3.89 -12.41 -4.94
C TRP A 198 2.87 -11.38 -5.39
N MET A 199 3.33 -10.27 -5.95
CA MET A 199 2.48 -9.19 -6.46
C MET A 199 3.02 -8.62 -7.77
N ARG A 200 2.13 -8.15 -8.63
CA ARG A 200 2.47 -7.36 -9.83
C ARG A 200 1.29 -6.51 -10.27
N SER A 201 1.56 -5.41 -10.96
CA SER A 201 0.58 -4.69 -11.76
C SER A 201 -0.09 -5.65 -12.74
N ARG A 202 -1.40 -5.51 -12.94
CA ARG A 202 -2.15 -6.38 -13.87
C ARG A 202 -1.76 -6.13 -15.32
N GLN A 203 -1.51 -4.87 -15.63
CA GLN A 203 -1.20 -4.41 -16.98
C GLN A 203 0.24 -3.92 -17.03
N LYS A 204 0.82 -4.06 -18.21
CA LYS A 204 2.15 -3.55 -18.52
C LYS A 204 2.20 -2.04 -18.30
N ILE A 205 3.22 -1.56 -17.60
CA ILE A 205 3.45 -0.13 -17.43
C ILE A 205 3.83 0.46 -18.79
N SER A 206 3.26 1.63 -19.12
CA SER A 206 3.51 2.28 -20.40
C SER A 206 4.98 2.68 -20.56
N ALA A 207 5.45 2.68 -21.81
CA ALA A 207 6.81 3.16 -22.11
C ALA A 207 7.00 4.65 -21.71
N ALA A 208 5.93 5.45 -21.78
CA ALA A 208 5.94 6.86 -21.41
C ALA A 208 6.00 7.07 -19.88
N GLY A 209 5.38 6.19 -19.09
CA GLY A 209 5.47 6.20 -17.63
C GLY A 209 6.87 5.83 -17.14
N GLY A 210 7.56 4.96 -17.90
CA GLY A 210 8.95 4.62 -17.70
C GLY A 210 9.24 4.16 -16.28
N HIS A 211 10.43 4.49 -15.79
CA HIS A 211 10.86 4.02 -14.48
C HIS A 211 10.08 4.64 -13.31
N GLN A 212 9.67 5.90 -13.42
CA GLN A 212 8.90 6.60 -12.39
C GLN A 212 7.54 5.93 -12.13
N ALA A 213 6.87 5.45 -13.18
CA ALA A 213 5.60 4.73 -13.03
C ALA A 213 5.77 3.39 -12.31
N HIS A 214 6.85 2.64 -12.56
CA HIS A 214 7.15 1.42 -11.81
C HIS A 214 7.43 1.71 -10.32
N LEU A 215 8.14 2.80 -9.99
CA LEU A 215 8.38 3.21 -8.60
C LEU A 215 7.08 3.61 -7.89
N ASN A 216 6.21 4.35 -8.56
CA ASN A 216 4.89 4.69 -8.04
C ASN A 216 4.04 3.44 -7.79
N ALA A 217 4.07 2.48 -8.73
CA ALA A 217 3.37 1.21 -8.58
C ALA A 217 3.92 0.35 -7.43
N LEU A 218 5.26 0.30 -7.24
CA LEU A 218 5.86 -0.36 -6.08
C LEU A 218 5.42 0.32 -4.78
N ALA A 219 5.46 1.65 -4.71
CA ALA A 219 5.02 2.40 -3.52
C ALA A 219 3.51 2.24 -3.22
N TYR A 220 2.69 2.03 -4.26
CA TYR A 220 1.27 1.71 -4.08
C TYR A 220 1.07 0.31 -3.50
N MET A 221 1.79 -0.67 -4.05
CA MET A 221 1.67 -2.07 -3.64
C MET A 221 2.35 -2.35 -2.30
N SER A 222 3.33 -1.54 -1.89
CA SER A 222 4.02 -1.69 -0.60
C SER A 222 3.10 -1.48 0.61
N ASP A 223 1.96 -0.81 0.49
CA ASP A 223 0.98 -0.68 1.60
C ASP A 223 -0.13 -1.77 1.55
N SER A 224 -0.01 -2.74 0.63
CA SER A 224 -1.04 -3.77 0.44
C SER A 224 -1.06 -4.75 1.62
N TYR A 225 -2.11 -4.66 2.44
CA TYR A 225 -2.29 -5.47 3.65
C TYR A 225 -1.09 -5.44 4.62
N PHE A 226 -0.29 -4.37 4.59
CA PHE A 226 0.98 -4.31 5.32
C PHE A 226 0.79 -4.37 6.84
N ILE A 227 0.07 -3.42 7.44
CA ILE A 227 -0.28 -3.50 8.88
C ILE A 227 -1.13 -4.74 9.19
N GLY A 228 -1.87 -5.23 8.19
CA GLY A 228 -2.60 -6.50 8.25
C GLY A 228 -1.71 -7.71 8.52
N THR A 229 -0.38 -7.62 8.33
CA THR A 229 0.56 -8.66 8.73
C THR A 229 0.43 -9.00 10.21
N VAL A 230 0.30 -8.02 11.11
CA VAL A 230 0.13 -8.30 12.55
C VAL A 230 -1.09 -9.20 12.78
N SER A 231 -2.21 -8.88 12.14
CA SER A 231 -3.43 -9.69 12.25
C SER A 231 -3.22 -11.11 11.71
N ARG A 232 -2.52 -11.26 10.58
CA ARG A 232 -2.21 -12.56 9.98
C ARG A 232 -1.29 -13.41 10.85
N LEU A 233 -0.21 -12.84 11.39
CA LEU A 233 0.73 -13.58 12.22
C LEU A 233 0.10 -14.04 13.54
N HIS A 234 -0.85 -13.27 14.08
CA HIS A 234 -1.60 -13.63 15.29
C HIS A 234 -2.87 -14.45 15.02
N GLY A 235 -3.24 -14.67 13.75
CA GLY A 235 -4.45 -15.40 13.39
C GLY A 235 -5.75 -14.68 13.79
N LEU A 236 -5.76 -13.35 13.84
CA LEU A 236 -6.91 -12.57 14.32
C LEU A 236 -8.08 -12.58 13.32
N TRP A 237 -9.30 -12.52 13.83
CA TRP A 237 -10.49 -12.28 13.00
C TRP A 237 -10.62 -10.81 12.62
N ARG A 238 -10.83 -10.49 11.35
CA ARG A 238 -10.70 -9.12 10.81
C ARG A 238 -11.92 -8.59 10.04
N PHE A 239 -12.97 -9.40 9.91
CA PHE A 239 -14.19 -8.99 9.24
C PHE A 239 -15.02 -8.05 10.13
N PRO A 240 -15.91 -7.20 9.58
CA PRO A 240 -16.70 -6.25 10.37
C PRO A 240 -17.81 -6.90 11.22
N PHE A 241 -18.09 -8.19 11.00
CA PHE A 241 -19.03 -9.03 11.74
C PHE A 241 -18.28 -10.10 12.54
N SER A 242 -18.93 -10.77 13.49
CA SER A 242 -18.34 -11.86 14.27
C SER A 242 -18.34 -13.19 13.51
N PRO A 243 -17.43 -14.13 13.83
CA PRO A 243 -17.44 -15.47 13.22
C PRO A 243 -18.78 -16.21 13.39
N GLU A 244 -19.48 -15.98 14.49
CA GLU A 244 -20.80 -16.59 14.80
C GLU A 244 -21.91 -16.09 13.87
N GLU A 245 -21.76 -14.89 13.30
CA GLU A 245 -22.73 -14.33 12.36
C GLU A 245 -22.60 -14.98 10.97
N VAL A 246 -21.46 -15.60 10.63
CA VAL A 246 -21.21 -16.16 9.29
C VAL A 246 -22.31 -17.11 8.80
N PRO A 247 -22.77 -18.12 9.57
CA PRO A 247 -23.82 -19.04 9.11
C PRO A 247 -25.17 -18.37 8.81
N SER A 248 -25.38 -17.14 9.30
CA SER A 248 -26.61 -16.36 9.09
C SER A 248 -26.54 -15.37 7.92
N LEU A 249 -25.36 -15.20 7.32
CA LEU A 249 -25.18 -14.37 6.12
C LEU A 249 -25.77 -15.06 4.88
N ASP A 250 -25.97 -14.31 3.80
CA ASP A 250 -26.36 -14.90 2.52
C ASP A 250 -25.26 -15.84 1.97
N GLU A 251 -25.64 -16.86 1.20
CA GLU A 251 -24.73 -17.92 0.71
C GLU A 251 -23.51 -17.35 -0.03
N LYS A 252 -23.72 -16.31 -0.86
CA LYS A 252 -22.64 -15.66 -1.61
C LYS A 252 -21.64 -14.98 -0.67
N THR A 253 -22.11 -14.31 0.38
CA THR A 253 -21.23 -13.73 1.40
C THR A 253 -20.50 -14.81 2.19
N GLN A 254 -21.16 -15.92 2.54
CA GLN A 254 -20.50 -17.04 3.23
C GLN A 254 -19.36 -17.66 2.41
N GLU A 255 -19.62 -17.93 1.13
CA GLU A 255 -18.63 -18.47 0.20
C GLU A 255 -17.45 -17.51 0.05
N LYS A 256 -17.73 -16.21 -0.15
CA LYS A 256 -16.69 -15.19 -0.22
C LYS A 256 -15.84 -15.11 1.05
N VAL A 257 -16.44 -15.22 2.24
CA VAL A 257 -15.69 -15.23 3.50
C VAL A 257 -14.75 -16.44 3.57
N LYS A 258 -15.24 -17.63 3.21
CA LYS A 258 -14.42 -18.84 3.15
C LYS A 258 -13.26 -18.70 2.17
N GLU A 259 -13.52 -18.27 0.94
CA GLU A 259 -12.48 -18.04 -0.07
C GLU A 259 -11.44 -17.01 0.39
N MET A 260 -11.87 -15.91 1.01
CA MET A 260 -10.97 -14.89 1.55
C MET A 260 -10.10 -15.44 2.67
N CYS A 261 -10.68 -16.19 3.61
CA CYS A 261 -9.93 -16.81 4.70
C CYS A 261 -8.95 -17.87 4.18
N GLU A 262 -9.34 -18.69 3.21
CA GLU A 262 -8.45 -19.67 2.59
C GLU A 262 -7.29 -19.00 1.84
N PHE A 263 -7.58 -17.98 1.03
CA PHE A 263 -6.57 -17.22 0.28
C PHE A 263 -5.51 -16.57 1.19
N GLU A 264 -5.91 -16.17 2.40
CA GLU A 264 -5.05 -15.53 3.38
C GLU A 264 -4.40 -16.49 4.39
N GLY A 265 -4.63 -17.80 4.24
CA GLY A 265 -4.08 -18.82 5.15
C GLY A 265 -4.77 -18.87 6.51
N MET A 266 -5.99 -18.36 6.63
CA MET A 266 -6.84 -18.47 7.83
C MET A 266 -7.70 -19.74 7.87
N GLY A 267 -7.70 -20.56 6.81
CA GLY A 267 -8.51 -21.79 6.71
C GLY A 267 -10.00 -21.51 6.48
N SER A 268 -10.84 -22.56 6.45
CA SER A 268 -12.28 -22.46 6.14
C SER A 268 -13.24 -22.94 7.23
N ASP A 269 -12.72 -23.31 8.40
CA ASP A 269 -13.52 -23.82 9.52
C ASP A 269 -14.03 -22.69 10.43
N VAL A 270 -15.37 -22.55 10.49
CA VAL A 270 -16.04 -21.58 11.35
C VAL A 270 -15.75 -21.83 12.84
N GLU A 271 -15.63 -23.10 13.27
CA GLU A 271 -15.36 -23.41 14.68
C GLU A 271 -13.93 -23.04 15.10
N ASP A 272 -13.00 -23.01 14.15
CA ASP A 272 -11.67 -22.43 14.38
C ASP A 272 -11.76 -20.90 14.47
N TRP A 273 -12.54 -20.26 13.58
CA TRP A 273 -12.66 -18.81 13.56
C TRP A 273 -13.24 -18.22 14.84
N LYS A 274 -14.21 -18.89 15.46
CA LYS A 274 -14.82 -18.49 16.75
C LYS A 274 -13.82 -18.41 17.91
N LYS A 275 -12.66 -19.07 17.81
CA LYS A 275 -11.62 -19.06 18.85
C LYS A 275 -10.65 -17.89 18.71
N ARG A 276 -10.79 -17.08 17.65
CA ARG A 276 -9.86 -16.01 17.31
C ARG A 276 -10.32 -14.69 17.90
N ASP A 277 -9.37 -13.95 18.45
CA ASP A 277 -9.63 -12.58 18.88
C ASP A 277 -10.05 -11.71 17.69
N HIS A 278 -11.01 -10.80 17.93
CA HIS A 278 -11.56 -9.92 16.90
C HIS A 278 -10.81 -8.59 16.85
N VAL A 279 -10.29 -8.22 15.68
CA VAL A 279 -9.76 -6.88 15.41
C VAL A 279 -10.89 -5.85 15.52
N GLY A 280 -10.79 -4.95 16.49
CA GLY A 280 -11.69 -3.81 16.65
C GLY A 280 -11.24 -2.58 15.87
N MET A 281 -9.93 -2.35 15.76
CA MET A 281 -9.37 -1.24 15.00
C MET A 281 -8.01 -1.61 14.43
N MET A 282 -7.83 -1.36 13.13
CA MET A 282 -6.56 -1.48 12.44
C MET A 282 -6.37 -0.31 11.48
N VAL A 283 -5.37 0.53 11.71
CA VAL A 283 -5.05 1.70 10.86
C VAL A 283 -3.54 1.94 10.83
N SER A 284 -3.03 2.35 9.67
CA SER A 284 -1.63 2.77 9.51
C SER A 284 -1.36 4.09 10.25
N LEU A 285 -0.18 4.21 10.87
CA LEU A 285 0.29 5.46 11.50
C LEU A 285 1.37 6.12 10.65
N ASP A 286 2.33 5.33 10.19
CA ASP A 286 3.42 5.76 9.31
C ASP A 286 3.65 4.75 8.18
N HIS A 287 4.53 5.09 7.25
CA HIS A 287 5.09 4.14 6.28
C HIS A 287 6.43 4.71 5.79
N SER A 288 7.44 3.87 5.65
CA SER A 288 8.74 4.25 5.12
C SER A 288 9.17 3.25 4.08
N ILE A 289 9.74 3.73 2.97
CA ILE A 289 10.28 2.89 1.90
C ILE A 289 11.71 3.34 1.63
N TYR A 290 12.63 2.38 1.57
CA TYR A 290 13.96 2.54 1.01
C TYR A 290 14.03 1.78 -0.30
N PHE A 291 14.32 2.49 -1.40
CA PHE A 291 14.45 1.93 -2.74
C PHE A 291 15.94 1.69 -3.00
N HIS A 292 16.35 0.44 -3.18
CA HIS A 292 17.77 0.07 -3.27
C HIS A 292 18.27 0.05 -4.71
N GLU A 293 17.48 -0.53 -5.60
CA GLU A 293 17.78 -0.64 -7.03
C GLU A 293 16.62 -0.06 -7.84
N PRO A 294 16.39 1.28 -7.81
CA PRO A 294 15.26 1.89 -8.49
C PRO A 294 15.17 1.37 -9.93
N THR A 295 16.21 1.51 -10.75
CA THR A 295 16.16 1.15 -12.18
C THR A 295 15.82 -0.32 -12.47
N ALA A 296 15.98 -1.23 -11.49
CA ALA A 296 15.61 -2.64 -11.61
C ALA A 296 14.12 -2.91 -11.30
N VAL A 297 13.41 -1.95 -10.70
CA VAL A 297 11.98 -2.11 -10.38
C VAL A 297 11.15 -2.24 -11.66
N LYS A 298 10.55 -3.41 -11.82
CA LYS A 298 9.55 -3.75 -12.85
C LYS A 298 8.26 -4.17 -12.19
N ALA A 299 7.43 -3.19 -11.85
CA ALA A 299 6.18 -3.42 -11.13
C ALA A 299 5.13 -4.25 -11.89
N ASP A 300 5.25 -4.41 -13.20
CA ASP A 300 4.44 -5.29 -14.05
C ASP A 300 5.03 -6.70 -14.22
N GLU A 301 6.19 -6.96 -13.62
CA GLU A 301 6.72 -8.29 -13.38
C GLU A 301 6.43 -8.73 -11.94
N TRP A 302 6.47 -10.04 -11.71
CA TRP A 302 6.28 -10.60 -10.37
C TRP A 302 7.35 -10.11 -9.40
N MET A 303 6.92 -9.47 -8.32
CA MET A 303 7.76 -9.11 -7.19
C MET A 303 7.38 -9.93 -5.96
N PHE A 304 8.37 -10.52 -5.30
CA PHE A 304 8.16 -11.27 -4.07
C PHE A 304 8.22 -10.34 -2.87
N THR A 305 7.32 -10.51 -1.92
CA THR A 305 7.36 -9.77 -0.67
C THR A 305 7.34 -10.73 0.51
N GLU A 306 8.20 -10.45 1.49
CA GLU A 306 8.22 -11.11 2.79
C GLU A 306 8.04 -10.06 3.88
N THR A 307 7.08 -10.28 4.77
CA THR A 307 6.78 -9.41 5.91
C THR A 307 6.89 -10.16 7.23
N GLU A 308 7.34 -9.46 8.26
CA GLU A 308 7.46 -9.96 9.64
C GLU A 308 7.09 -8.84 10.62
N SER A 309 6.78 -9.20 11.86
CA SER A 309 6.41 -8.25 12.91
C SER A 309 7.29 -8.46 14.14
N PRO A 310 8.41 -7.71 14.29
CA PRO A 310 9.30 -7.92 15.43
C PRO A 310 8.67 -7.51 16.77
N TRP A 311 7.61 -6.70 16.76
CA TRP A 311 6.97 -6.23 17.98
C TRP A 311 5.49 -5.85 17.76
N ALA A 312 4.63 -6.23 18.71
CA ALA A 312 3.27 -5.73 18.85
C ALA A 312 2.91 -5.60 20.33
N GLY A 313 2.30 -4.47 20.71
CA GLY A 313 2.00 -4.11 22.10
C GLY A 313 1.35 -2.74 22.20
N ASP A 314 0.75 -2.42 23.35
CA ASP A 314 0.10 -1.12 23.61
C ASP A 314 -0.91 -0.68 22.53
N GLY A 315 -1.59 -1.66 21.92
CA GLY A 315 -2.53 -1.43 20.83
C GLY A 315 -1.89 -0.97 19.52
N ARG A 316 -0.61 -1.29 19.29
CA ARG A 316 0.15 -1.02 18.07
C ARG A 316 0.93 -2.26 17.63
N GLY A 317 1.42 -2.24 16.40
CA GLY A 317 2.38 -3.23 15.91
C GLY A 317 3.28 -2.64 14.84
N VAL A 318 4.52 -3.13 14.80
CA VAL A 318 5.54 -2.74 13.82
C VAL A 318 5.72 -3.89 12.84
N VAL A 319 5.65 -3.57 11.56
CA VAL A 319 5.86 -4.53 10.47
C VAL A 319 7.07 -4.07 9.64
N THR A 320 7.88 -5.04 9.23
CA THR A 320 8.95 -4.84 8.25
C THR A 320 8.65 -5.65 6.99
N GLN A 321 9.10 -5.15 5.84
CA GLN A 321 8.96 -5.84 4.56
C GLN A 321 10.24 -5.76 3.75
N LYS A 322 10.54 -6.84 3.04
CA LYS A 322 11.50 -6.86 1.94
C LYS A 322 10.77 -7.19 0.65
N ILE A 323 11.03 -6.42 -0.41
CA ILE A 323 10.48 -6.60 -1.75
C ILE A 323 11.63 -6.99 -2.68
N PHE A 324 11.47 -8.10 -3.39
CA PHE A 324 12.44 -8.65 -4.31
C PHE A 324 11.89 -8.73 -5.73
N GLY A 325 12.74 -8.54 -6.72
CA GLY A 325 12.42 -8.81 -8.12
C GLY A 325 12.38 -10.31 -8.40
N LYS A 326 11.80 -10.70 -9.55
CA LYS A 326 11.80 -12.08 -10.05
C LYS A 326 13.22 -12.63 -10.25
N ASP A 327 14.19 -11.75 -10.49
CA ASP A 327 15.62 -12.04 -10.61
C ASP A 327 16.35 -12.21 -9.27
N GLY A 328 15.66 -11.98 -8.15
CA GLY A 328 16.19 -12.08 -6.80
C GLY A 328 16.84 -10.81 -6.25
N ALA A 329 16.86 -9.70 -7.02
CA ALA A 329 17.36 -8.42 -6.53
C ALA A 329 16.48 -7.87 -5.41
N LEU A 330 17.08 -7.38 -4.32
CA LEU A 330 16.35 -6.67 -3.26
C LEU A 330 15.98 -5.27 -3.75
N LEU A 331 14.73 -5.06 -4.14
CA LEU A 331 14.25 -3.82 -4.74
C LEU A 331 13.97 -2.74 -3.68
N ALA A 332 13.32 -3.13 -2.58
CA ALA A 332 12.95 -2.20 -1.52
C ALA A 332 12.88 -2.86 -0.13
N THR A 333 13.09 -2.05 0.89
CA THR A 333 12.78 -2.39 2.29
C THR A 333 11.79 -1.38 2.84
N CYS A 334 10.73 -1.86 3.47
CA CYS A 334 9.69 -1.00 4.03
C CYS A 334 9.50 -1.23 5.53
N PHE A 335 9.04 -0.18 6.22
CA PHE A 335 8.72 -0.19 7.65
C PHE A 335 7.39 0.53 7.85
N GLN A 336 6.56 0.03 8.77
CA GLN A 336 5.30 0.65 9.14
C GLN A 336 4.90 0.25 10.55
N GLU A 337 4.55 1.24 11.35
CA GLU A 337 3.78 1.08 12.57
C GLU A 337 2.31 1.40 12.29
N GLY A 338 1.42 0.67 12.97
CA GLY A 338 0.00 0.95 12.92
C GLY A 338 -0.68 0.63 14.24
N VAL A 339 -1.86 1.20 14.43
CA VAL A 339 -2.76 0.80 15.52
C VAL A 339 -3.31 -0.56 15.19
N VAL A 340 -3.21 -1.50 16.12
CA VAL A 340 -3.84 -2.82 16.07
C VAL A 340 -4.45 -3.08 17.43
N ARG A 341 -5.78 -3.00 17.52
CA ARG A 341 -6.53 -3.16 18.77
C ARG A 341 -7.62 -4.19 18.59
N LEU A 342 -7.72 -5.07 19.58
CA LEU A 342 -8.81 -6.03 19.67
C LEU A 342 -10.12 -5.32 20.07
N LYS A 343 -11.24 -5.89 19.68
CA LYS A 343 -12.56 -5.53 20.15
C LYS A 343 -12.62 -5.87 21.65
N LYS A 344 -13.18 -4.98 22.47
CA LYS A 344 -13.38 -5.28 23.89
C LYS A 344 -14.55 -6.25 24.03
N ASP A 345 -14.38 -7.30 24.82
CA ASP A 345 -15.50 -8.15 25.23
C ASP A 345 -16.54 -7.31 25.99
N GLY A 346 -17.80 -7.34 25.55
CA GLY A 346 -18.93 -6.72 26.26
C GLY A 346 -19.04 -5.18 26.23
N GLY A 347 -18.33 -4.47 25.34
CA GLY A 347 -18.41 -3.01 25.27
C GLY A 347 -19.63 -2.48 24.51
N GLU A 348 -20.66 -2.02 25.23
CA GLU A 348 -21.71 -1.13 24.72
C GLU A 348 -21.12 -0.03 23.81
N LYS A 349 -21.88 0.33 22.78
CA LYS A 349 -21.63 1.53 21.97
C LYS A 349 -21.59 2.75 22.89
N ALA A 350 -20.41 3.10 23.39
CA ALA A 350 -20.13 4.45 23.86
C ALA A 350 -20.07 5.34 22.62
N ALA A 351 -21.24 5.73 22.12
CA ALA A 351 -21.38 7.00 21.44
C ALA A 351 -20.81 8.06 22.37
N LYS A 352 -19.74 8.73 21.96
CA LYS A 352 -19.31 9.96 22.59
C LYS A 352 -19.35 11.06 21.55
N LEU A 353 -20.27 11.97 21.85
CA LEU A 353 -20.58 13.31 21.36
C LEU A 353 -19.41 14.06 20.72
#